data_AF-W2FZ38-F1
#
_entry.id   AF-W2FZ38-F1
#
_cell.length_a   1.000
_cell.length_b   1.000
_cell.length_c   1.000
_cell.angle_alpha   90.00
_cell.angle_beta   90.00
_cell.angle_gamma   90.00
#
_symmetry.space_group_name_H-M   'P 1'
#
loop_
_entity.id
_entity.type
_entity.pdbx_description
1 polymer ?
#
loop_
_entity_poly.entity_id
_entity_poly.type
_entity_poly.pdbx_seq_one_letter_code
_entity_poly.pdbx_strand_id
1 'polypeptide(L)'
;MIMDGVRKVADSGRTIVCTIHQPSTEVFLLFDSLLLLKRGGETVFFGDLGENCQHLIDYFGRIPGTPELLEGYNPATWMLECIGAGVGNNATNDVDFVQYFNESEEKRVLDLNLNKEGVAFPSPGVSEMTFSRKRAASSWTQARFLITRFMRIYWRTPSYNITRFIIAIILSLLFGLLFVDVDYTSYQGLNGGVGMIFSVALFNGIISFNSVLPITSEERASFYRERASQSYNALWYFVGSTVAEIPYSFSSALLFMVIWYPMAGFTGFGTAVFFWINMGFFILVQIYMGQFFVYLLPSIEVAAIMGVLLNSIFILFMGFNPPATEIPSGYKWLYAITPHTYSVGIMGALVFSDCDNMPTWDEATQQYVGGGSQLSCQPVTSTPVNIDHITVKEYVETVFKLKHDDIWRNFGIVLVFIVVFRMLTLLSLRFINHQKR
;
A
#
# COMPACT_ATOMS: atom_id res chain seq x y z
N MET A 1 0.40 20.57 31.01
CA MET A 1 1.38 19.59 30.51
C MET A 1 0.70 18.25 30.22
N ILE A 2 1.30 17.35 29.42
CA ILE A 2 0.74 16.02 29.12
C ILE A 2 0.48 15.22 30.40
N MET A 3 1.39 15.31 31.37
CA MET A 3 1.32 14.58 32.63
C MET A 3 0.16 15.03 33.53
N ASP A 4 -0.26 16.29 33.51
CA ASP A 4 -1.46 16.72 34.22
C ASP A 4 -2.72 16.05 33.68
N GLY A 5 -2.76 15.82 32.36
CA GLY A 5 -3.84 15.07 31.71
C GLY A 5 -3.83 13.60 32.13
N VAL A 6 -2.64 12.99 32.15
CA VAL A 6 -2.45 11.61 32.64
C VAL A 6 -2.88 11.49 34.09
N ARG A 7 -2.48 12.44 34.95
CA ARG A 7 -2.87 12.50 36.36
C ARG A 7 -4.39 12.57 36.53
N LYS A 8 -5.07 13.46 35.80
CA LYS A 8 -6.55 13.55 35.81
C LYS A 8 -7.23 12.25 35.40
N VAL A 9 -6.64 11.48 34.48
CA VAL A 9 -7.16 10.16 34.10
C VAL A 9 -6.92 9.14 35.23
N ALA A 10 -5.77 9.18 35.90
CA ALA A 10 -5.51 8.32 37.06
C ALA A 10 -6.50 8.63 38.21
N ASP A 11 -6.68 9.91 38.53
CA ASP A 11 -7.59 10.39 39.58
C ASP A 11 -9.06 10.02 39.31
N SER A 12 -9.41 9.69 38.06
CA SER A 12 -10.75 9.16 37.72
C SER A 12 -10.95 7.67 38.06
N GLY A 13 -9.97 7.05 38.74
CA GLY A 13 -10.01 5.64 39.15
C GLY A 13 -9.47 4.66 38.10
N ARG A 14 -8.67 5.13 37.14
CA ARG A 14 -8.07 4.29 36.10
C ARG A 14 -6.61 4.00 36.41
N THR A 15 -6.19 2.75 36.31
CA THR A 15 -4.78 2.38 36.43
C THR A 15 -4.00 2.84 35.21
N ILE A 16 -2.91 3.58 35.44
CA ILE A 16 -2.00 4.02 34.39
C ILE A 16 -0.62 3.44 34.69
N VAL A 17 -0.06 2.76 33.69
CA VAL A 17 1.32 2.29 33.71
C VAL A 17 2.03 2.93 32.54
N CYS A 18 3.13 3.63 32.80
CA CYS A 18 3.95 4.21 31.74
C CYS A 18 5.43 4.10 32.06
N THR A 19 6.24 4.02 31.01
CA THR A 19 7.70 4.11 31.10
C THR A 19 8.13 5.53 30.78
N ILE A 20 8.95 6.13 31.63
CA ILE A 20 9.47 7.48 31.42
C ILE A 20 11.00 7.48 31.44
N HIS A 21 11.60 8.18 30.50
CA HIS A 21 13.05 8.33 30.42
C HIS A 21 13.44 9.66 31.08
N GLN A 22 14.10 9.59 32.24
CA GLN A 22 14.67 10.75 32.95
C GLN A 22 13.69 11.94 33.09
N PRO A 23 12.60 11.80 33.88
CA PRO A 23 11.65 12.89 34.08
C PRO A 23 12.27 14.08 34.81
N SER A 24 11.73 15.28 34.58
CA SER A 24 11.98 16.42 35.47
C SER A 24 11.38 16.16 36.85
N THR A 25 11.88 16.86 37.88
CA THR A 25 11.38 16.73 39.26
C THR A 25 9.87 16.95 39.33
N GLU A 26 9.35 18.00 38.68
CA GLU A 26 7.91 18.30 38.65
C GLU A 26 7.07 17.14 38.09
N VAL A 27 7.56 16.46 37.05
CA VAL A 27 6.88 15.31 36.47
C VAL A 27 7.00 14.08 37.36
N PHE A 28 8.17 13.87 37.97
CA PHE A 28 8.43 12.73 38.82
C PHE A 28 7.54 12.73 40.08
N LEU A 29 7.27 13.91 40.62
CA LEU A 29 6.37 14.11 41.77
C LEU A 29 4.89 13.83 41.48
N LEU A 30 4.50 13.64 40.22
CA LEU A 30 3.11 13.30 39.85
C LEU A 30 2.80 11.80 39.94
N PHE A 31 3.82 10.95 40.09
CA PHE A 31 3.65 9.49 40.15
C PHE A 31 3.33 9.02 41.57
N ASP A 32 2.35 8.12 41.69
CA ASP A 32 2.01 7.50 42.98
C ASP A 32 3.06 6.44 43.37
N SER A 33 3.43 5.58 42.41
CA SER A 33 4.37 4.47 42.62
C SER A 33 5.41 4.39 41.51
N LEU A 34 6.58 3.85 41.83
CA LEU A 34 7.70 3.64 40.92
C LEU A 34 8.08 2.16 40.86
N LEU A 35 8.27 1.64 39.64
CA LEU A 35 9.01 0.41 39.37
C LEU A 35 10.34 0.79 38.72
N LEU A 36 11.45 0.57 39.42
CA LEU A 36 12.79 0.82 38.91
C LEU A 36 13.49 -0.50 38.55
N LEU A 37 13.99 -0.58 37.32
CA LEU A 37 14.69 -1.74 36.79
C LEU A 37 16.13 -1.37 36.43
N LYS A 38 17.09 -2.25 36.71
CA LYS A 38 18.46 -2.14 36.20
C LYS A 38 18.65 -2.92 34.90
N ARG A 39 19.81 -2.74 34.26
CA ARG A 39 20.19 -3.51 33.06
C ARG A 39 20.10 -5.01 33.35
N GLY A 40 19.42 -5.76 32.47
CA GLY A 40 19.09 -7.17 32.70
C GLY A 40 17.62 -7.40 33.04
N GLY A 41 16.85 -6.33 33.32
CA GLY A 41 15.42 -6.42 33.65
C GLY A 41 15.16 -6.78 35.10
N GLU A 42 16.17 -6.66 35.96
CA GLU A 42 16.07 -6.96 37.38
C GLU A 42 15.53 -5.76 38.16
N THR A 43 14.66 -6.02 39.14
CA THR A 43 14.04 -4.97 39.96
C THR A 43 14.99 -4.52 41.06
N VAL A 44 15.12 -3.20 41.22
CA VAL A 44 15.96 -2.58 42.26
C VAL A 44 15.16 -1.73 43.25
N PHE A 45 13.94 -1.32 42.87
CA PHE A 45 12.98 -0.68 43.75
C PHE A 45 11.56 -0.86 43.19
N PHE A 46 10.60 -1.11 44.07
CA PHE A 46 9.18 -1.03 43.76
C PHE A 46 8.42 -0.54 44.98
N GLY A 47 7.67 0.55 44.84
CA GLY A 47 6.86 1.07 45.92
C GLY A 47 6.32 2.47 45.64
N ASP A 48 5.55 2.98 46.59
CA ASP A 48 5.05 4.37 46.54
C ASP A 48 6.21 5.34 46.70
N LEU A 49 6.15 6.49 46.01
CA LEU A 49 7.20 7.50 46.13
C LEU A 49 7.11 8.27 47.46
N GLY A 50 5.90 8.39 48.02
CA GLY A 50 5.65 9.20 49.20
C GLY A 50 5.69 10.71 48.89
N GLU A 51 5.50 11.53 49.92
CA GLU A 51 5.57 12.99 49.77
C GLU A 51 7.00 13.41 49.38
N ASN A 52 7.13 14.20 48.31
CA ASN A 52 8.42 14.64 47.77
C ASN A 52 9.44 13.52 47.47
N CYS A 53 8.96 12.31 47.14
CA CYS A 53 9.79 11.13 46.90
C CYS A 53 10.60 10.65 48.11
N GLN A 54 10.21 11.02 49.34
CA GLN A 54 11.00 10.72 50.54
C GLN A 54 11.18 9.21 50.75
N HIS A 55 10.18 8.39 50.43
CA HIS A 55 10.28 6.94 50.62
C HIS A 55 11.37 6.32 49.74
N LEU A 56 11.48 6.79 48.49
CA LEU A 56 12.56 6.39 47.58
C LEU A 56 13.93 6.84 48.11
N ILE A 57 14.03 8.08 48.57
CA ILE A 57 15.28 8.67 49.09
C ILE A 57 15.74 7.90 50.34
N ASP A 58 14.83 7.61 51.26
CA ASP A 58 15.11 6.85 52.48
C ASP A 58 15.56 5.42 52.16
N TYR A 59 14.91 4.75 51.20
CA TYR A 59 15.29 3.41 50.77
C TYR A 59 16.74 3.38 50.26
N PHE A 60 17.06 4.24 49.30
CA PHE A 60 18.40 4.32 48.71
C PHE A 60 19.45 4.80 49.73
N GLY A 61 19.09 5.73 50.62
CA GLY A 61 19.96 6.24 51.68
C GLY A 61 20.34 5.20 52.75
N ARG A 62 19.54 4.14 52.92
CA ARG A 62 19.86 3.00 53.81
C ARG A 62 20.88 2.04 53.20
N ILE A 63 21.04 2.04 51.87
CA ILE A 63 21.94 1.13 51.17
C ILE A 63 23.38 1.68 51.26
N PRO A 64 24.33 0.92 51.85
CA PRO A 64 25.72 1.35 51.94
C PRO A 64 26.34 1.63 50.58
N GLY A 65 27.05 2.76 50.45
CA GLY A 65 27.68 3.17 49.19
C GLY A 65 26.78 3.96 48.26
N THR A 66 25.53 4.25 48.62
CA THR A 66 24.70 5.16 47.82
C THR A 66 25.10 6.62 48.10
N PRO A 67 25.35 7.46 47.07
CA PRO A 67 25.66 8.87 47.27
C PRO A 67 24.46 9.61 47.87
N GLU A 68 24.70 10.55 48.78
CA GLU A 68 23.64 11.38 49.35
C GLU A 68 23.01 12.28 48.28
N LEU A 69 21.69 12.48 48.36
CA LEU A 69 20.97 13.38 47.46
C LEU A 69 21.30 14.84 47.84
N LEU A 70 21.91 15.57 46.91
CA LEU A 70 22.20 17.01 47.08
C LEU A 70 20.91 17.84 47.08
N GLU A 71 20.89 18.91 47.87
CA GLU A 71 19.76 19.83 47.94
C GLU A 71 19.44 20.43 46.55
N GLY A 72 18.17 20.36 46.15
CA GLY A 72 17.71 20.82 44.84
C GLY A 72 18.04 19.91 43.66
N TYR A 73 18.72 18.78 43.89
CA TYR A 73 19.01 17.81 42.84
C TYR A 73 17.78 16.94 42.53
N ASN A 74 17.62 16.56 41.26
CA ASN A 74 16.44 15.80 40.81
C ASN A 74 16.52 14.35 41.31
N PRO A 75 15.57 13.89 42.16
CA PRO A 75 15.56 12.51 42.67
C PRO A 75 15.52 11.46 41.55
N ALA A 76 14.85 11.77 40.43
CA ALA A 76 14.76 10.85 39.30
C ALA A 76 16.09 10.67 38.56
N THR A 77 16.91 11.72 38.51
CA THR A 77 18.27 11.65 37.94
C THR A 77 19.19 10.91 38.91
N TRP A 78 19.14 11.28 40.19
CA TRP A 78 19.93 10.68 41.25
C TRP A 78 19.73 9.17 41.38
N MET A 79 18.49 8.68 41.39
CA MET A 79 18.23 7.23 41.50
C MET A 79 18.84 6.44 40.32
N LEU A 80 18.86 7.03 39.12
CA LEU A 80 19.45 6.41 37.93
C LEU A 80 20.98 6.41 38.02
N GLU A 81 21.57 7.47 38.56
CA GLU A 81 23.01 7.55 38.83
C GLU A 81 23.44 6.52 39.88
N CYS A 82 22.65 6.33 40.95
CA CYS A 82 22.92 5.35 41.99
C CYS A 82 23.06 3.93 41.42
N ILE A 83 22.19 3.54 40.50
CA ILE A 83 22.20 2.20 39.88
C ILE A 83 23.11 2.08 38.65
N GLY A 84 23.93 3.10 38.38
CA GLY A 84 24.84 3.12 37.22
C GLY A 84 24.15 3.28 35.86
N ALA A 85 22.91 3.76 35.84
CA ALA A 85 22.13 4.07 34.63
C ALA A 85 22.12 5.58 34.28
N GLY A 86 22.87 6.40 35.01
CA GLY A 86 23.01 7.84 34.82
C GLY A 86 23.97 8.25 33.68
N VAL A 87 24.04 9.55 33.40
CA VAL A 87 24.82 10.12 32.27
C VAL A 87 26.34 10.16 32.57
N GLY A 88 26.74 9.97 33.83
CA GLY A 88 28.12 9.77 34.24
C GLY A 88 28.36 8.30 34.58
N ASN A 89 29.27 7.65 33.85
CA ASN A 89 29.60 6.23 34.02
C ASN A 89 30.54 6.00 35.24
N ASN A 90 30.19 6.59 36.40
CA ASN A 90 30.94 6.49 37.65
C ASN A 90 30.31 5.45 38.59
N ALA A 91 30.01 4.25 38.06
CA ALA A 91 29.66 3.12 38.91
C ALA A 91 30.94 2.62 39.61
N THR A 92 31.38 3.30 40.67
CA THR A 92 32.51 2.86 41.50
C THR A 92 32.09 1.89 42.60
N ASN A 93 30.81 1.52 42.69
CA ASN A 93 30.32 0.71 43.80
C ASN A 93 29.82 -0.65 43.31
N ASP A 94 30.53 -1.70 43.76
CA ASP A 94 30.23 -3.13 43.64
C ASP A 94 29.00 -3.52 44.50
N VAL A 95 27.98 -2.66 44.51
CA VAL A 95 26.79 -2.77 45.35
C VAL A 95 25.70 -3.47 44.54
N ASP A 96 25.29 -4.66 44.98
CA ASP A 96 24.20 -5.37 44.34
C ASP A 96 22.83 -4.88 44.83
N PHE A 97 22.35 -3.80 44.21
CA PHE A 97 21.02 -3.23 44.48
C PHE A 97 19.87 -4.24 44.32
N VAL A 98 20.05 -5.32 43.55
CA VAL A 98 19.03 -6.36 43.40
C VAL A 98 18.95 -7.23 44.65
N GLN A 99 20.10 -7.61 45.21
CA GLN A 99 20.14 -8.33 46.48
C GLN A 99 19.50 -7.50 47.59
N TYR A 100 19.89 -6.22 47.70
CA TYR A 100 19.31 -5.32 48.69
C TYR A 100 17.79 -5.20 48.55
N PHE A 101 17.28 -5.04 47.32
CA PHE A 101 15.84 -5.04 47.09
C PHE A 101 15.20 -6.36 47.54
N ASN A 102 15.77 -7.51 47.17
CA ASN A 102 15.19 -8.81 47.52
C ASN A 102 15.13 -9.07 49.03
N GLU A 103 16.04 -8.48 49.81
CA GLU A 103 16.10 -8.56 51.27
C GLU A 103 15.31 -7.43 51.96
N SER A 104 14.77 -6.48 51.21
CA SER A 104 14.17 -5.25 51.75
C SER A 104 12.72 -5.43 52.24
N GLU A 105 12.27 -4.46 53.03
CA GLU A 105 10.87 -4.39 53.47
C GLU A 105 9.92 -4.15 52.29
N GLU A 106 10.33 -3.34 51.31
CA GLU A 106 9.58 -3.02 50.09
C GLU A 106 9.28 -4.29 49.28
N LYS A 107 10.24 -5.20 49.15
CA LYS A 107 10.02 -6.51 48.53
C LYS A 107 9.06 -7.37 49.34
N ARG A 108 9.20 -7.40 50.66
CA ARG A 108 8.28 -8.13 51.54
C ARG A 108 6.84 -7.64 51.41
N VAL A 109 6.64 -6.32 51.33
CA VAL A 109 5.33 -5.69 51.11
C VAL A 109 4.79 -6.01 49.72
N LEU A 110 5.62 -5.95 48.68
CA LEU A 110 5.26 -6.36 47.33
C LEU A 110 4.78 -7.82 47.28
N ASP A 111 5.54 -8.74 47.89
CA ASP A 111 5.19 -10.16 47.90
C ASP A 111 3.90 -10.42 48.70
N LEU A 112 3.70 -9.74 49.83
CA LEU A 112 2.44 -9.78 50.56
C LEU A 112 1.27 -9.26 49.71
N ASN A 113 1.45 -8.20 48.94
CA ASN A 113 0.42 -7.63 48.07
C ASN A 113 0.10 -8.55 46.88
N LEU A 114 1.10 -9.17 46.26
CA LEU A 114 0.91 -10.14 45.18
C LEU A 114 0.18 -11.40 45.65
N ASN A 115 0.42 -11.82 46.89
CA ASN A 115 -0.25 -12.96 47.51
C ASN A 115 -1.71 -12.70 47.93
N LYS A 116 -2.21 -11.46 47.80
CA LYS A 116 -3.63 -11.16 48.06
C LYS A 116 -4.52 -11.79 47.00
N GLU A 117 -5.67 -12.31 47.44
CA GLU A 117 -6.68 -12.85 46.53
C GLU A 117 -7.13 -11.81 45.50
N GLY A 118 -7.28 -12.23 44.25
CA GLY A 118 -7.68 -11.36 43.14
C GLY A 118 -6.55 -10.55 42.52
N VAL A 119 -5.31 -10.62 43.03
CA VAL A 119 -4.15 -9.92 42.45
C VAL A 119 -3.38 -10.85 41.51
N ALA A 120 -2.57 -11.77 42.06
CA ALA A 120 -1.83 -12.76 41.26
C ALA A 120 -2.61 -14.06 41.01
N PHE A 121 -3.66 -14.31 41.79
CA PHE A 121 -4.50 -15.51 41.69
C PHE A 121 -5.98 -15.12 41.73
N PRO A 122 -6.88 -15.86 41.04
CA PRO A 122 -8.31 -15.56 41.03
C PRO A 122 -8.90 -15.53 42.45
N SER A 123 -9.72 -14.53 42.75
CA SER A 123 -10.49 -14.52 44.00
C SER A 123 -11.66 -15.51 43.89
N PRO A 124 -11.94 -16.33 44.91
CA PRO A 124 -13.05 -17.30 44.88
C PRO A 124 -14.43 -16.67 44.66
N GLY A 125 -14.60 -15.40 45.02
CA GLY A 125 -15.88 -14.68 44.97
C GLY A 125 -16.11 -13.82 43.71
N VAL A 126 -15.11 -13.69 42.83
CA VAL A 126 -15.18 -12.81 41.66
C VAL A 126 -14.99 -13.63 40.40
N SER A 127 -15.99 -13.61 39.50
CA SER A 127 -15.89 -14.26 38.20
C SER A 127 -14.73 -13.68 37.38
N GLU A 128 -13.96 -14.55 36.74
CA GLU A 128 -12.87 -14.14 35.84
C GLU A 128 -13.40 -13.19 34.75
N MET A 129 -12.68 -12.07 34.53
CA MET A 129 -12.96 -11.16 33.43
C MET A 129 -12.55 -11.79 32.10
N THR A 130 -13.52 -12.40 31.42
CA THR A 130 -13.30 -13.00 30.10
C THR A 130 -13.71 -12.05 28.98
N PHE A 131 -12.76 -11.70 28.10
CA PHE A 131 -13.04 -10.89 26.91
C PHE A 131 -13.46 -11.82 25.76
N SER A 132 -14.77 -12.04 25.61
CA SER A 132 -15.33 -12.93 24.56
C SER A 132 -15.03 -12.50 23.13
N ARG A 133 -14.79 -11.20 22.90
CA ARG A 133 -14.50 -10.65 21.58
C ARG A 133 -13.11 -10.06 21.53
N LYS A 134 -12.35 -10.46 20.51
CA LYS A 134 -11.03 -9.88 20.21
C LYS A 134 -11.06 -8.37 19.97
N ARG A 135 -12.21 -7.81 19.56
CA ARG A 135 -12.41 -6.38 19.25
C ARG A 135 -13.75 -5.90 19.77
N ALA A 136 -13.80 -4.66 20.25
CA ALA A 136 -15.02 -4.07 20.80
C ALA A 136 -16.08 -3.79 19.71
N ALA A 137 -15.67 -3.24 18.57
CA ALA A 137 -16.58 -2.89 17.47
C ALA A 137 -16.97 -4.09 16.61
N SER A 138 -18.19 -4.09 16.07
CA SER A 138 -18.64 -5.09 15.09
C SER A 138 -17.87 -4.99 13.77
N SER A 139 -17.85 -6.08 12.99
CA SER A 139 -17.21 -6.11 11.67
C SER A 139 -17.77 -5.06 10.71
N TRP A 140 -19.09 -4.85 10.70
CA TRP A 140 -19.73 -3.85 9.85
C TRP A 140 -19.36 -2.42 10.25
N THR A 141 -19.32 -2.15 11.55
CA THR A 141 -18.86 -0.86 12.08
C THR A 141 -17.42 -0.58 11.61
N GLN A 142 -16.52 -1.56 11.76
CA GLN A 142 -15.14 -1.44 11.29
C GLN A 142 -15.07 -1.17 9.79
N ALA A 143 -15.82 -1.91 8.97
CA ALA A 143 -15.90 -1.74 7.52
C ALA A 143 -16.32 -0.32 7.12
N ARG A 144 -17.44 0.17 7.69
CA ARG A 144 -17.98 1.50 7.40
C ARG A 144 -16.98 2.60 7.73
N PHE A 145 -16.36 2.54 8.90
CA PHE A 145 -15.39 3.55 9.32
C PHE A 145 -14.14 3.54 8.45
N LEU A 146 -13.61 2.36 8.10
CA LEU A 146 -12.40 2.25 7.29
C LEU A 146 -12.63 2.65 5.83
N ILE A 147 -13.73 2.22 5.20
CA ILE A 147 -14.07 2.65 3.84
C ILE A 147 -14.25 4.17 3.80
N THR A 148 -14.99 4.74 4.75
CA THR A 148 -15.18 6.20 4.85
C THR A 148 -13.87 6.92 5.08
N ARG A 149 -12.98 6.36 5.92
CA ARG A 149 -11.66 6.91 6.19
C ARG A 149 -10.82 6.97 4.92
N PHE A 150 -10.70 5.86 4.18
CA PHE A 150 -9.91 5.84 2.95
C PHE A 150 -10.46 6.78 1.88
N MET A 151 -11.78 6.81 1.67
CA MET A 151 -12.41 7.78 0.76
C MET A 151 -12.09 9.23 1.14
N ARG A 152 -12.13 9.56 2.44
CA ARG A 152 -11.78 10.90 2.92
C ARG A 152 -10.29 11.20 2.80
N ILE A 153 -9.41 10.25 3.10
CA ILE A 153 -7.95 10.41 2.92
C ILE A 153 -7.68 10.74 1.46
N TYR A 154 -8.22 9.96 0.53
CA TYR A 154 -7.95 10.13 -0.90
C TYR A 154 -8.51 11.46 -1.43
N TRP A 155 -9.69 11.86 -0.97
CA TRP A 155 -10.26 13.17 -1.30
C TRP A 155 -9.44 14.33 -0.72
N ARG A 156 -8.94 14.20 0.52
CA ARG A 156 -8.22 15.25 1.24
C ARG A 156 -6.72 15.27 0.98
N THR A 157 -6.20 14.34 0.19
CA THR A 157 -4.80 14.32 -0.27
C THR A 157 -4.75 14.75 -1.74
N PRO A 158 -4.84 16.07 -2.02
CA PRO A 158 -4.87 16.59 -3.39
C PRO A 158 -3.60 16.24 -4.17
N SER A 159 -2.44 16.19 -3.50
CA SER A 159 -1.17 15.82 -4.11
C SER A 159 -1.18 14.47 -4.81
N TYR A 160 -2.07 13.55 -4.41
CA TYR A 160 -2.23 12.26 -5.07
C TYR A 160 -3.21 12.35 -6.25
N ASN A 161 -4.47 12.68 -5.99
CA ASN A 161 -5.52 12.60 -7.01
C ASN A 161 -5.51 13.77 -8.00
N ILE A 162 -5.23 15.01 -7.57
CA ILE A 162 -5.12 16.15 -8.48
C ILE A 162 -3.94 15.96 -9.43
N THR A 163 -2.79 15.51 -8.92
CA THR A 163 -1.62 15.20 -9.75
C THR A 163 -1.97 14.13 -10.79
N ARG A 164 -2.69 13.07 -10.42
CA ARG A 164 -3.11 12.03 -11.37
C ARG A 164 -4.01 12.59 -12.47
N PHE A 165 -4.95 13.48 -12.13
CA PHE A 165 -5.84 14.11 -13.11
C PHE A 165 -5.11 15.10 -14.02
N ILE A 166 -4.21 15.92 -13.49
CA ILE A 166 -3.38 16.84 -14.29
C ILE A 166 -2.50 16.05 -15.26
N ILE A 167 -1.82 15.01 -14.79
CA ILE A 167 -0.98 14.17 -15.65
C ILE A 167 -1.81 13.46 -16.72
N ALA A 168 -3.01 12.95 -16.39
CA ALA A 168 -3.90 12.36 -17.37
C ALA A 168 -4.27 13.35 -18.48
N ILE A 169 -4.58 14.61 -18.15
CA ILE A 169 -4.86 15.66 -19.13
C ILE A 169 -3.62 15.94 -20.00
N ILE A 170 -2.45 16.14 -19.38
CA ILE A 170 -1.21 16.43 -20.10
C ILE A 170 -0.85 15.30 -21.06
N LEU A 171 -0.91 14.04 -20.61
CA LEU A 171 -0.63 12.89 -21.47
C LEU A 171 -1.67 12.73 -22.58
N SER A 172 -2.94 12.98 -22.28
CA SER A 172 -4.00 12.86 -23.29
C SER A 172 -3.81 13.87 -24.43
N LEU A 173 -3.41 15.11 -24.10
CA LEU A 173 -3.07 16.13 -25.07
C LEU A 173 -1.78 15.79 -25.82
N LEU A 174 -0.74 15.33 -25.11
CA LEU A 174 0.53 14.95 -25.73
C LEU A 174 0.33 13.86 -26.78
N PHE A 175 -0.30 12.75 -26.41
CA PHE A 175 -0.56 11.65 -27.35
C PHE A 175 -1.64 12.01 -28.37
N GLY A 176 -2.62 12.83 -28.00
CA GLY A 176 -3.65 13.30 -28.93
C GLY A 176 -3.02 14.12 -30.05
N LEU A 177 -2.17 15.09 -29.72
CA LEU A 177 -1.48 15.95 -30.69
C LEU A 177 -0.51 15.20 -31.60
N LEU A 178 0.17 14.18 -31.07
CA LEU A 178 1.14 13.39 -31.85
C LEU A 178 0.48 12.54 -32.95
N PHE A 179 -0.81 12.21 -32.80
CA PHE A 179 -1.52 11.29 -33.68
C PHE A 179 -2.80 11.92 -34.27
N VAL A 180 -2.85 13.25 -34.39
CA VAL A 180 -3.93 13.96 -35.10
C VAL A 180 -3.87 13.63 -36.59
N ASP A 181 -5.04 13.35 -37.17
CA ASP A 181 -5.24 13.12 -38.61
C ASP A 181 -4.31 12.05 -39.22
N VAL A 182 -4.01 11.00 -38.45
CA VAL A 182 -3.23 9.86 -38.94
C VAL A 182 -4.09 8.97 -39.84
N ASP A 183 -3.58 8.67 -41.04
CA ASP A 183 -4.18 7.68 -41.92
C ASP A 183 -3.82 6.25 -41.49
N TYR A 184 -4.72 5.65 -40.72
CA TYR A 184 -4.59 4.28 -40.22
C TYR A 184 -4.76 3.18 -41.30
N THR A 185 -5.06 3.53 -42.56
CA THR A 185 -5.07 2.56 -43.67
C THR A 185 -3.68 2.34 -44.25
N SER A 186 -2.78 3.33 -44.11
CA SER A 186 -1.39 3.19 -44.55
C SER A 186 -0.62 2.21 -43.66
N TYR A 187 0.27 1.40 -44.23
CA TYR A 187 1.11 0.45 -43.47
C TYR A 187 1.86 1.14 -42.31
N GLN A 188 2.44 2.31 -42.57
CA GLN A 188 3.15 3.08 -41.54
C GLN A 188 2.18 3.65 -40.49
N GLY A 189 1.05 4.20 -40.90
CA GLY A 189 0.03 4.74 -40.00
C GLY A 189 -0.60 3.68 -39.11
N LEU A 190 -0.86 2.48 -39.63
CA LEU A 190 -1.38 1.35 -38.86
C LEU A 190 -0.40 0.88 -37.78
N ASN A 191 0.87 0.66 -38.13
CA ASN A 191 1.91 0.33 -37.15
C ASN A 191 2.09 1.45 -36.12
N GLY A 192 2.02 2.71 -36.56
CA GLY A 192 2.02 3.88 -35.68
C GLY A 192 0.81 3.91 -34.73
N GLY A 193 -0.39 3.56 -35.21
CA GLY A 193 -1.62 3.50 -34.42
C GLY A 193 -1.60 2.41 -33.36
N VAL A 194 -1.10 1.21 -33.69
CA VAL A 194 -0.88 0.15 -32.68
C VAL A 194 0.20 0.60 -31.67
N GLY A 195 1.26 1.26 -32.14
CA GLY A 195 2.31 1.83 -31.29
C GLY A 195 1.82 2.96 -30.37
N MET A 196 0.81 3.72 -30.81
CA MET A 196 0.13 4.71 -29.97
C MET A 196 -0.60 4.02 -28.81
N ILE A 197 -1.39 2.98 -29.09
CA ILE A 197 -2.11 2.22 -28.03
C ILE A 197 -1.12 1.64 -27.02
N PHE A 198 -0.01 1.06 -27.51
CA PHE A 198 1.09 0.58 -26.68
C PHE A 198 1.66 1.70 -25.79
N SER A 199 1.95 2.87 -26.37
CA SER A 199 2.55 4.01 -25.65
C SER A 199 1.59 4.56 -24.59
N VAL A 200 0.31 4.71 -24.93
CA VAL A 200 -0.74 5.16 -24.01
C VAL A 200 -0.85 4.22 -22.80
N ALA A 201 -0.85 2.90 -23.04
CA ALA A 201 -0.86 1.90 -21.98
C ALA A 201 0.41 2.00 -21.12
N LEU A 202 1.59 2.07 -21.74
CA LEU A 202 2.88 2.14 -21.05
C LEU A 202 2.96 3.34 -20.10
N PHE A 203 2.66 4.55 -20.58
CA PHE A 203 2.81 5.77 -19.77
C PHE A 203 1.77 5.84 -18.66
N ASN A 204 0.50 5.54 -18.95
CA ASN A 204 -0.53 5.50 -17.91
C ASN A 204 -0.24 4.43 -16.87
N GLY A 205 0.31 3.28 -17.28
CA GLY A 205 0.66 2.20 -16.37
C GLY A 205 1.80 2.56 -15.42
N ILE A 206 2.92 3.05 -15.96
CA ILE A 206 4.10 3.44 -15.16
C ILE A 206 3.76 4.56 -14.18
N ILE A 207 3.02 5.59 -14.61
CA ILE A 207 2.62 6.70 -13.73
C ILE A 207 1.69 6.22 -12.63
N SER A 208 0.70 5.38 -12.97
CA SER A 208 -0.23 4.84 -11.99
C SER A 208 0.49 4.01 -10.93
N PHE A 209 1.43 3.15 -11.34
CA PHE A 209 2.27 2.36 -10.43
C PHE A 209 3.12 3.24 -9.50
N ASN A 210 3.83 4.23 -10.04
CA ASN A 210 4.73 5.06 -9.22
C ASN A 210 3.97 6.00 -8.27
N SER A 211 2.81 6.50 -8.70
CA SER A 211 2.03 7.46 -7.91
C SER A 211 1.50 6.89 -6.59
N VAL A 212 1.23 5.59 -6.51
CA VAL A 212 0.62 4.96 -5.33
C VAL A 212 1.63 4.56 -4.25
N LEU A 213 2.92 4.42 -4.61
CA LEU A 213 3.98 3.99 -3.70
C LEU A 213 4.10 4.86 -2.43
N PRO A 214 4.25 6.20 -2.52
CA PRO A 214 4.43 7.04 -1.34
C PRO A 214 3.20 7.04 -0.43
N ILE A 215 2.01 7.22 -0.99
CA ILE A 215 0.74 7.28 -0.24
C ILE A 215 0.49 5.99 0.53
N THR A 216 0.75 4.84 -0.09
CA THR A 216 0.55 3.54 0.57
C THR A 216 1.58 3.31 1.68
N SER A 217 2.80 3.82 1.50
CA SER A 217 3.87 3.68 2.49
C SER A 217 3.61 4.52 3.75
N GLU A 218 3.13 5.75 3.59
CA GLU A 218 2.77 6.64 4.71
C GLU A 218 1.74 6.00 5.66
N GLU A 219 0.73 5.32 5.10
CA GLU A 219 -0.32 4.66 5.87
C GLU A 219 0.16 3.40 6.62
N ARG A 220 1.31 2.82 6.24
CA ARG A 220 1.80 1.55 6.77
C ARG A 220 2.08 1.60 8.28
N ALA A 221 2.69 2.69 8.75
CA ALA A 221 3.02 2.85 10.18
C ALA A 221 1.76 2.94 11.05
N SER A 222 0.75 3.69 10.58
CA SER A 222 -0.55 3.78 11.25
C SER A 222 -1.23 2.40 11.31
N PHE A 223 -1.23 1.67 10.19
CA PHE A 223 -1.77 0.31 10.13
C PHE A 223 -1.12 -0.64 11.16
N TYR A 224 0.22 -0.64 11.28
CA TYR A 224 0.89 -1.50 12.24
C TYR A 224 0.50 -1.19 13.69
N ARG A 225 0.45 0.09 14.05
CA ARG A 225 0.02 0.55 15.38
C ARG A 225 -1.43 0.13 15.67
N GLU A 226 -2.34 0.40 14.73
CA GLU A 226 -3.77 0.09 14.87
C GLU A 226 -4.05 -1.43 14.90
N ARG A 227 -3.22 -2.20 14.19
CA ARG A 227 -3.26 -3.67 14.23
C ARG A 227 -2.75 -4.21 15.57
N ALA A 228 -1.68 -3.65 16.12
CA ALA A 228 -1.15 -4.03 17.43
C ALA A 228 -2.17 -3.80 18.55
N SER A 229 -2.88 -2.65 18.51
CA SER A 229 -3.96 -2.33 19.46
C SER A 229 -5.28 -3.04 19.20
N GLN A 230 -5.35 -3.94 18.21
CA GLN A 230 -6.58 -4.63 17.80
C GLN A 230 -7.78 -3.71 17.49
N SER A 231 -7.52 -2.49 17.00
CA SER A 231 -8.58 -1.50 16.72
C SER A 231 -9.58 -1.99 15.67
N TYR A 232 -9.12 -2.73 14.67
CA TYR A 232 -9.96 -3.31 13.62
C TYR A 232 -9.32 -4.57 12.99
N ASN A 233 -10.11 -5.29 12.19
CA ASN A 233 -9.64 -6.41 11.37
C ASN A 233 -8.89 -5.89 10.13
N ALA A 234 -7.70 -6.42 9.86
CA ALA A 234 -6.90 -6.09 8.68
C ALA A 234 -7.67 -6.28 7.36
N LEU A 235 -8.63 -7.19 7.31
CA LEU A 235 -9.53 -7.36 6.16
C LEU A 235 -10.25 -6.06 5.80
N TRP A 236 -10.77 -5.32 6.79
CA TRP A 236 -11.52 -4.10 6.52
C TRP A 236 -10.64 -2.93 6.11
N TYR A 237 -9.38 -2.91 6.56
CA TYR A 237 -8.37 -1.97 6.09
C TYR A 237 -8.08 -2.23 4.61
N PHE A 238 -7.86 -3.51 4.26
CA PHE A 238 -7.66 -3.95 2.89
C PHE A 238 -8.87 -3.62 1.98
N VAL A 239 -10.10 -3.88 2.43
CA VAL A 239 -11.31 -3.54 1.66
C VAL A 239 -11.42 -2.03 1.47
N GLY A 240 -11.17 -1.25 2.52
CA GLY A 240 -11.19 0.21 2.45
C GLY A 240 -10.20 0.76 1.43
N SER A 241 -8.96 0.27 1.43
CA SER A 241 -7.94 0.68 0.45
C SER A 241 -8.26 0.19 -0.97
N THR A 242 -8.84 -1.01 -1.14
CA THR A 242 -9.29 -1.50 -2.45
C THR A 242 -10.34 -0.57 -3.05
N VAL A 243 -11.42 -0.34 -2.30
CA VAL A 243 -12.63 0.33 -2.82
C VAL A 243 -12.37 1.82 -3.07
N ALA A 244 -11.50 2.44 -2.27
CA ALA A 244 -11.14 3.84 -2.47
C ALA A 244 -10.47 4.11 -3.81
N GLU A 245 -9.67 3.19 -4.37
CA GLU A 245 -8.99 3.41 -5.66
C GLU A 245 -9.93 3.47 -6.87
N ILE A 246 -11.03 2.71 -6.84
CA ILE A 246 -11.92 2.49 -7.99
C ILE A 246 -12.45 3.81 -8.58
N PRO A 247 -13.18 4.69 -7.84
CA PRO A 247 -13.78 5.88 -8.43
C PRO A 247 -12.73 6.82 -9.03
N TYR A 248 -11.58 6.93 -8.38
CA TYR A 248 -10.48 7.79 -8.80
C TYR A 248 -9.82 7.26 -10.08
N SER A 249 -9.49 5.97 -10.15
CA SER A 249 -8.88 5.35 -11.33
C SER A 249 -9.77 5.48 -12.58
N PHE A 250 -11.07 5.21 -12.43
CA PHE A 250 -12.02 5.35 -13.54
C PHE A 250 -12.24 6.81 -13.94
N SER A 251 -12.24 7.75 -12.99
CA SER A 251 -12.31 9.19 -13.31
C SER A 251 -11.08 9.66 -14.07
N SER A 252 -9.89 9.17 -13.70
CA SER A 252 -8.63 9.50 -14.38
C SER A 252 -8.59 8.95 -15.80
N ALA A 253 -9.03 7.69 -15.97
CA ALA A 253 -9.18 7.08 -17.29
C ALA A 253 -10.19 7.86 -18.14
N LEU A 254 -11.29 8.32 -17.54
CA LEU A 254 -12.32 9.07 -18.26
C LEU A 254 -11.79 10.40 -18.78
N LEU A 255 -11.09 11.16 -17.91
CA LEU A 255 -10.48 12.42 -18.29
C LEU A 255 -9.48 12.26 -19.44
N PHE A 256 -8.66 11.20 -19.40
CA PHE A 256 -7.75 10.88 -20.48
C PHE A 256 -8.52 10.56 -21.77
N MET A 257 -9.53 9.68 -21.69
CA MET A 257 -10.29 9.19 -22.85
C MET A 257 -11.10 10.27 -23.55
N VAL A 258 -11.76 11.15 -22.81
CA VAL A 258 -12.61 12.22 -23.38
C VAL A 258 -11.79 13.18 -24.26
N ILE A 259 -10.51 13.36 -23.95
CA ILE A 259 -9.60 14.22 -24.73
C ILE A 259 -8.93 13.41 -25.83
N TRP A 260 -8.24 12.33 -25.47
CA TRP A 260 -7.37 11.60 -26.40
C TRP A 260 -8.13 10.83 -27.48
N TYR A 261 -9.23 10.15 -27.12
CA TYR A 261 -9.95 9.28 -28.04
C TYR A 261 -10.46 9.99 -29.31
N PRO A 262 -11.14 11.16 -29.22
CA PRO A 262 -11.54 11.90 -30.41
C PRO A 262 -10.34 12.55 -31.14
N MET A 263 -9.29 12.99 -30.44
CA MET A 263 -8.09 13.55 -31.07
C MET A 263 -7.34 12.51 -31.92
N ALA A 264 -7.35 11.25 -31.48
CA ALA A 264 -6.83 10.12 -32.23
C ALA A 264 -7.74 9.69 -33.41
N GLY A 265 -8.84 10.40 -33.69
CA GLY A 265 -9.73 10.10 -34.80
C GLY A 265 -10.60 8.85 -34.61
N PHE A 266 -10.65 8.28 -33.41
CA PHE A 266 -11.48 7.11 -33.13
C PHE A 266 -12.94 7.49 -32.93
N THR A 267 -13.85 6.64 -33.42
CA THR A 267 -15.29 6.85 -33.41
C THR A 267 -16.03 5.66 -32.80
N GLY A 268 -17.28 5.90 -32.37
CA GLY A 268 -18.14 4.86 -31.78
C GLY A 268 -18.24 4.96 -30.26
N PHE A 269 -19.45 5.29 -29.77
CA PHE A 269 -19.71 5.44 -28.34
C PHE A 269 -19.50 4.15 -27.55
N GLY A 270 -19.99 3.01 -28.06
CA GLY A 270 -19.82 1.71 -27.40
C GLY A 270 -18.34 1.34 -27.25
N THR A 271 -17.56 1.49 -28.32
CA THR A 271 -16.11 1.27 -28.34
C THR A 271 -15.39 2.16 -27.34
N ALA A 272 -15.72 3.46 -27.29
CA ALA A 272 -15.16 4.39 -26.32
C ALA A 272 -15.45 3.99 -24.86
N VAL A 273 -16.66 3.53 -24.56
CA VAL A 273 -17.05 3.07 -23.22
C VAL A 273 -16.27 1.81 -22.81
N PHE A 274 -16.17 0.80 -23.68
CA PHE A 274 -15.40 -0.41 -23.36
C PHE A 274 -13.90 -0.13 -23.24
N PHE A 275 -13.36 0.75 -24.09
CA PHE A 275 -11.98 1.20 -23.99
C PHE A 275 -11.74 1.89 -22.64
N TRP A 276 -12.61 2.81 -22.24
CA TRP A 276 -12.54 3.48 -20.94
C TRP A 276 -12.58 2.50 -19.76
N ILE A 277 -13.49 1.51 -19.80
CA ILE A 277 -13.59 0.50 -18.74
C ILE A 277 -12.30 -0.32 -18.66
N ASN A 278 -11.77 -0.78 -19.79
CA ASN A 278 -10.50 -1.51 -19.81
C ASN A 278 -9.33 -0.66 -19.33
N MET A 279 -9.26 0.62 -19.73
CA MET A 279 -8.23 1.55 -19.27
C MET A 279 -8.30 1.75 -17.75
N GLY A 280 -9.50 1.87 -17.19
CA GLY A 280 -9.73 1.92 -15.74
C GLY A 280 -9.25 0.65 -15.03
N PHE A 281 -9.55 -0.53 -15.57
CA PHE A 281 -9.04 -1.80 -15.04
C PHE A 281 -7.52 -1.93 -15.14
N PHE A 282 -6.93 -1.52 -16.26
CA PHE A 282 -5.48 -1.52 -16.44
C PHE A 282 -4.78 -0.63 -15.41
N ILE A 283 -5.29 0.59 -15.19
CA ILE A 283 -4.80 1.48 -14.13
C ILE A 283 -4.92 0.82 -12.76
N LEU A 284 -6.03 0.12 -12.46
CA LEU A 284 -6.20 -0.60 -11.20
C LEU A 284 -5.20 -1.75 -11.02
N VAL A 285 -4.91 -2.53 -12.07
CA VAL A 285 -3.86 -3.56 -12.03
C VAL A 285 -2.54 -2.93 -11.57
N GLN A 286 -2.18 -1.78 -12.14
CA GLN A 286 -0.93 -1.10 -11.88
C GLN A 286 -0.85 -0.51 -10.47
N ILE A 287 -1.93 0.13 -10.02
CA ILE A 287 -2.05 0.65 -8.66
C ILE A 287 -1.98 -0.50 -7.63
N TYR A 288 -2.71 -1.58 -7.85
CA TYR A 288 -2.71 -2.71 -6.92
C TYR A 288 -1.39 -3.48 -6.91
N MET A 289 -0.68 -3.55 -8.04
CA MET A 289 0.69 -4.05 -8.07
C MET A 289 1.64 -3.16 -7.25
N GLY A 290 1.52 -1.83 -7.36
CA GLY A 290 2.28 -0.89 -6.52
C GLY A 290 2.00 -1.06 -5.03
N GLN A 291 0.72 -1.15 -4.64
CA GLN A 291 0.33 -1.40 -3.25
C GLN A 291 0.88 -2.73 -2.72
N PHE A 292 0.81 -3.80 -3.53
CA PHE A 292 1.40 -5.09 -3.19
C PHE A 292 2.89 -4.95 -2.88
N PHE A 293 3.64 -4.25 -3.73
CA PHE A 293 5.09 -4.09 -3.56
C PHE A 293 5.45 -3.29 -2.33
N VAL A 294 4.70 -2.23 -2.03
CA VAL A 294 4.84 -1.49 -0.78
C VAL A 294 4.68 -2.46 0.39
N TYR A 295 3.58 -3.20 0.50
CA TYR A 295 3.38 -4.08 1.66
C TYR A 295 4.31 -5.30 1.72
N LEU A 296 4.90 -5.72 0.60
CA LEU A 296 5.86 -6.83 0.53
C LEU A 296 7.28 -6.41 0.94
N LEU A 297 7.70 -5.20 0.53
CA LEU A 297 9.09 -4.77 0.56
C LEU A 297 9.36 -3.74 1.67
N PRO A 298 10.58 -3.71 2.23
CA PRO A 298 10.87 -2.93 3.44
C PRO A 298 10.90 -1.42 3.21
N SER A 299 11.16 -0.94 1.99
CA SER A 299 11.25 0.49 1.67
C SER A 299 10.60 0.82 0.32
N ILE A 300 10.32 2.12 0.12
CA ILE A 300 9.74 2.63 -1.14
C ILE A 300 10.74 2.46 -2.28
N GLU A 301 12.03 2.68 -2.04
CA GLU A 301 13.09 2.61 -3.04
C GLU A 301 13.22 1.19 -3.59
N VAL A 302 13.19 0.17 -2.71
CA VAL A 302 13.23 -1.23 -3.12
C VAL A 302 11.96 -1.59 -3.90
N ALA A 303 10.79 -1.12 -3.45
CA ALA A 303 9.53 -1.32 -4.18
C ALA A 303 9.55 -0.67 -5.57
N ALA A 304 10.09 0.53 -5.70
CA ALA A 304 10.21 1.22 -6.97
C ALA A 304 11.16 0.49 -7.93
N ILE A 305 12.35 0.06 -7.46
CA ILE A 305 13.32 -0.67 -8.29
C ILE A 305 12.74 -2.00 -8.78
N MET A 306 12.12 -2.78 -7.90
CA MET A 306 11.43 -4.02 -8.29
C MET A 306 10.28 -3.74 -9.26
N GLY A 307 9.57 -2.63 -9.06
CA GLY A 307 8.52 -2.14 -9.94
C GLY A 307 8.99 -1.88 -11.36
N VAL A 308 10.12 -1.16 -11.49
CA VAL A 308 10.76 -0.88 -12.77
C VAL A 308 11.21 -2.16 -13.45
N LEU A 309 11.84 -3.09 -12.72
CA LEU A 309 12.26 -4.37 -13.27
C LEU A 309 11.08 -5.16 -13.84
N LEU A 310 10.02 -5.34 -13.05
CA LEU A 310 8.86 -6.13 -13.47
C LEU A 310 8.09 -5.46 -14.61
N ASN A 311 7.87 -4.14 -14.54
CA ASN A 311 7.24 -3.40 -15.64
C ASN A 311 8.09 -3.45 -16.92
N SER A 312 9.42 -3.45 -16.84
CA SER A 312 10.28 -3.57 -18.02
C SER A 312 10.07 -4.92 -18.73
N ILE A 313 9.94 -6.00 -17.96
CA ILE A 313 9.59 -7.33 -18.49
C ILE A 313 8.21 -7.27 -19.15
N PHE A 314 7.21 -6.73 -18.46
CA PHE A 314 5.86 -6.62 -19.01
C PHE A 314 5.79 -5.77 -20.28
N ILE A 315 6.57 -4.69 -20.34
CA ILE A 315 6.63 -3.82 -21.51
C ILE A 315 7.22 -4.54 -22.71
N LEU A 316 8.30 -5.30 -22.51
CA LEU A 316 8.93 -6.08 -23.57
C LEU A 316 8.00 -7.19 -24.09
N PHE A 317 7.24 -7.82 -23.20
CA PHE A 317 6.41 -8.98 -23.54
C PHE A 317 4.92 -8.65 -23.73
N MET A 318 4.52 -7.38 -23.88
CA MET A 318 3.11 -7.05 -24.15
C MET A 318 2.68 -7.22 -25.62
N GLY A 319 3.61 -7.53 -26.53
CA GLY A 319 3.30 -7.98 -27.90
C GLY A 319 3.29 -6.93 -29.00
N PHE A 320 3.88 -5.75 -28.77
CA PHE A 320 4.08 -4.72 -29.80
C PHE A 320 5.50 -4.71 -30.37
N ASN A 321 6.51 -4.59 -29.51
CA ASN A 321 7.92 -4.59 -29.90
C ASN A 321 8.75 -5.50 -28.96
N PRO A 322 8.99 -6.78 -29.33
CA PRO A 322 8.63 -7.41 -30.61
C PRO A 322 7.12 -7.68 -30.75
N PRO A 323 6.60 -7.80 -31.99
CA PRO A 323 5.23 -8.25 -32.25
C PRO A 323 4.94 -9.63 -31.64
N ALA A 324 3.70 -9.87 -31.25
CA ALA A 324 3.30 -11.08 -30.54
C ALA A 324 3.56 -12.41 -31.27
N THR A 325 3.73 -12.39 -32.60
CA THR A 325 4.12 -13.56 -33.40
C THR A 325 5.62 -13.85 -33.37
N GLU A 326 6.44 -12.81 -33.32
CA GLU A 326 7.90 -12.88 -33.36
C GLU A 326 8.52 -13.23 -32.01
N ILE A 327 7.71 -13.29 -30.94
CA ILE A 327 8.17 -13.74 -29.63
C ILE A 327 8.62 -15.22 -29.73
N PRO A 328 9.91 -15.52 -29.44
CA PRO A 328 10.43 -16.89 -29.55
C PRO A 328 9.66 -17.87 -28.67
N SER A 329 9.54 -19.12 -29.13
CA SER A 329 8.73 -20.17 -28.47
C SER A 329 9.04 -20.34 -26.98
N GLY A 330 10.32 -20.28 -26.58
CA GLY A 330 10.75 -20.39 -25.20
C GLY A 330 10.28 -19.26 -24.27
N TYR A 331 9.93 -18.09 -24.80
CA TYR A 331 9.48 -16.92 -24.03
C TYR A 331 7.98 -16.64 -24.15
N LYS A 332 7.22 -17.46 -24.88
CA LYS A 332 5.76 -17.27 -25.05
C LYS A 332 4.98 -17.29 -23.73
N TRP A 333 5.51 -17.95 -22.69
CA TRP A 333 4.90 -17.94 -21.36
C TRP A 333 4.97 -16.55 -20.71
N LEU A 334 6.03 -15.76 -20.95
CA LEU A 334 6.15 -14.39 -20.45
C LEU A 334 5.07 -13.48 -21.05
N TYR A 335 4.79 -13.66 -22.34
CA TYR A 335 3.68 -12.98 -23.02
C TYR A 335 2.33 -13.30 -22.37
N ALA A 336 2.12 -14.56 -21.96
CA ALA A 336 0.88 -15.02 -21.33
C ALA A 336 0.71 -14.58 -19.86
N ILE A 337 1.79 -14.41 -19.09
CA ILE A 337 1.68 -13.93 -17.70
C ILE A 337 1.74 -12.40 -17.59
N THR A 338 1.91 -11.70 -18.71
CA THR A 338 2.01 -10.24 -18.74
C THR A 338 0.61 -9.62 -18.76
N PRO A 339 0.21 -8.86 -17.73
CA PRO A 339 -1.13 -8.26 -17.68
C PRO A 339 -1.36 -7.21 -18.79
N HIS A 340 -0.29 -6.54 -19.22
CA HIS A 340 -0.35 -5.50 -20.26
C HIS A 340 -0.82 -6.05 -21.61
N THR A 341 -0.41 -7.26 -21.95
CA THR A 341 -0.80 -7.97 -23.18
C THR A 341 -2.30 -7.97 -23.38
N TYR A 342 -3.06 -8.23 -22.31
CA TYR A 342 -4.50 -8.38 -22.38
C TYR A 342 -5.20 -7.03 -22.51
N SER A 343 -4.76 -6.02 -21.76
CA SER A 343 -5.33 -4.67 -21.87
C SER A 343 -5.01 -4.01 -23.20
N VAL A 344 -3.79 -4.13 -23.71
CA VAL A 344 -3.42 -3.65 -25.06
C VAL A 344 -4.16 -4.44 -26.13
N GLY A 345 -4.30 -5.75 -25.94
CA GLY A 345 -5.13 -6.63 -26.77
C GLY A 345 -6.56 -6.11 -26.93
N ILE A 346 -7.23 -5.77 -25.83
CA ILE A 346 -8.59 -5.22 -25.84
C ILE A 346 -8.63 -3.87 -26.54
N MET A 347 -7.74 -2.94 -26.18
CA MET A 347 -7.72 -1.59 -26.76
C MET A 347 -7.49 -1.63 -28.27
N GLY A 348 -6.53 -2.45 -28.71
CA GLY A 348 -6.21 -2.65 -30.12
C GLY A 348 -7.35 -3.30 -30.88
N ALA A 349 -7.92 -4.39 -30.35
CA ALA A 349 -9.01 -5.11 -31.02
C ALA A 349 -10.31 -4.30 -31.13
N LEU A 350 -10.61 -3.46 -30.13
CA LEU A 350 -11.76 -2.56 -30.14
C LEU A 350 -11.69 -1.53 -31.27
N VAL A 351 -10.49 -1.08 -31.64
CA VAL A 351 -10.29 0.00 -32.61
C VAL A 351 -9.95 -0.54 -34.01
N PHE A 352 -9.17 -1.61 -34.09
CA PHE A 352 -8.59 -2.08 -35.35
C PHE A 352 -9.16 -3.41 -35.86
N SER A 353 -9.99 -4.11 -35.08
CA SER A 353 -10.44 -5.47 -35.46
C SER A 353 -11.96 -5.63 -35.59
N ASP A 354 -12.72 -4.53 -35.53
CA ASP A 354 -14.19 -4.55 -35.63
C ASP A 354 -14.65 -4.47 -37.10
N CYS A 355 -14.91 -5.65 -37.69
CA CYS A 355 -15.41 -5.79 -39.05
C CYS A 355 -16.34 -7.02 -39.13
N ASP A 356 -17.63 -6.77 -39.33
CA ASP A 356 -18.66 -7.81 -39.41
C ASP A 356 -18.61 -8.58 -40.74
N ASN A 357 -18.42 -7.85 -41.84
CA ASN A 357 -18.34 -8.41 -43.20
C ASN A 357 -16.97 -8.07 -43.79
N MET A 358 -16.10 -9.07 -43.86
CA MET A 358 -14.77 -8.91 -44.47
C MET A 358 -14.90 -8.74 -45.99
N PRO A 359 -14.24 -7.74 -46.59
CA PRO A 359 -14.15 -7.68 -48.04
C PRO A 359 -13.24 -8.81 -48.55
N THR A 360 -13.55 -9.31 -49.74
CA THR A 360 -12.75 -10.33 -50.41
C THR A 360 -12.04 -9.72 -51.61
N TRP A 361 -10.76 -10.07 -51.79
CA TRP A 361 -10.02 -9.67 -52.99
C TRP A 361 -10.53 -10.45 -54.20
N ASP A 362 -10.98 -9.74 -55.24
CA ASP A 362 -11.35 -10.33 -56.52
C ASP A 362 -10.17 -10.18 -57.51
N GLU A 363 -9.55 -11.30 -57.85
CA GLU A 363 -8.42 -11.36 -58.79
C GLU A 363 -8.79 -10.91 -60.20
N ALA A 364 -10.07 -11.05 -60.61
CA ALA A 364 -10.51 -10.69 -61.95
C ALA A 364 -10.70 -9.18 -62.11
N THR A 365 -11.20 -8.50 -61.07
CA THR A 365 -11.42 -7.04 -61.10
C THR A 365 -10.29 -6.24 -60.46
N GLN A 366 -9.31 -6.90 -59.83
CA GLN A 366 -8.21 -6.27 -59.09
C GLN A 366 -8.72 -5.27 -58.04
N GLN A 367 -9.82 -5.62 -57.39
CA GLN A 367 -10.50 -4.77 -56.40
C GLN A 367 -11.07 -5.63 -55.28
N TYR A 368 -11.18 -5.03 -54.09
CA TYR A 368 -11.92 -5.63 -52.98
C TYR A 368 -13.42 -5.52 -53.24
N VAL A 369 -14.11 -6.66 -53.18
CA VAL A 369 -15.56 -6.78 -53.36
C VAL A 369 -16.21 -7.10 -52.02
N GLY A 370 -17.30 -6.40 -51.71
CA GLY A 370 -17.94 -6.47 -50.39
C GLY A 370 -17.22 -5.62 -49.34
N GLY A 371 -17.58 -5.79 -48.06
CA GLY A 371 -16.97 -5.06 -46.94
C GLY A 371 -17.82 -3.93 -46.37
N GLY A 372 -17.63 -3.64 -45.08
CA GLY A 372 -18.18 -2.46 -44.41
C GLY A 372 -17.31 -1.21 -44.61
N SER A 373 -17.86 -0.03 -44.32
CA SER A 373 -17.11 1.25 -44.35
C SER A 373 -16.22 1.47 -43.12
N GLN A 374 -16.15 0.51 -42.20
CA GLN A 374 -15.35 0.57 -40.98
C GLN A 374 -13.86 0.51 -41.30
N LEU A 375 -13.03 1.19 -40.51
CA LEU A 375 -11.57 1.22 -40.68
C LEU A 375 -10.97 -0.19 -40.75
N SER A 376 -11.42 -1.10 -39.89
CA SER A 376 -10.93 -2.47 -39.81
C SER A 376 -11.18 -3.31 -41.06
N CYS A 377 -12.23 -2.97 -41.83
CA CYS A 377 -12.55 -3.63 -43.09
C CYS A 377 -11.74 -3.08 -44.27
N GLN A 378 -11.04 -1.95 -44.13
CA GLN A 378 -10.34 -1.33 -45.25
C GLN A 378 -9.03 -2.07 -45.57
N PRO A 379 -8.61 -2.12 -46.85
CA PRO A 379 -7.34 -2.69 -47.23
C PRO A 379 -6.17 -1.82 -46.76
N VAL A 380 -5.07 -2.46 -46.37
CA VAL A 380 -3.85 -1.74 -45.99
C VAL A 380 -3.15 -1.23 -47.25
N THR A 381 -2.83 0.06 -47.27
CA THR A 381 -2.14 0.71 -48.40
C THR A 381 -0.64 0.83 -48.14
N SER A 382 0.14 0.95 -49.21
CA SER A 382 1.62 1.13 -49.14
C SER A 382 2.34 0.01 -48.36
N THR A 383 1.87 -1.23 -48.50
CA THR A 383 2.52 -2.40 -47.91
C THR A 383 3.86 -2.70 -48.60
N PRO A 384 4.84 -3.27 -47.88
CA PRO A 384 6.04 -3.80 -48.52
C PRO A 384 5.71 -5.00 -49.41
N VAL A 385 6.57 -5.28 -50.41
CA VAL A 385 6.35 -6.25 -51.50
C VAL A 385 6.06 -7.69 -51.01
N ASN A 386 6.35 -8.00 -49.76
CA ASN A 386 6.10 -9.29 -49.13
C ASN A 386 4.71 -9.44 -48.49
N ILE A 387 3.91 -8.37 -48.44
CA ILE A 387 2.56 -8.36 -47.88
C ILE A 387 1.61 -7.89 -48.97
N ASP A 388 0.86 -8.84 -49.52
CA ASP A 388 -0.06 -8.59 -50.62
C ASP A 388 -1.50 -8.82 -50.17
N HIS A 389 -2.41 -7.94 -50.59
CA HIS A 389 -3.84 -8.03 -50.36
C HIS A 389 -4.28 -8.39 -48.92
N ILE A 390 -3.93 -7.55 -47.94
CA ILE A 390 -4.36 -7.69 -46.54
C ILE A 390 -5.23 -6.52 -46.08
N THR A 391 -6.24 -6.81 -45.26
CA THR A 391 -7.06 -5.79 -44.57
C THR A 391 -6.44 -5.34 -43.24
N VAL A 392 -6.89 -4.20 -42.72
CA VAL A 392 -6.44 -3.70 -41.40
C VAL A 392 -6.65 -4.75 -40.31
N LYS A 393 -7.84 -5.38 -40.23
CA LYS A 393 -8.15 -6.44 -39.28
C LYS A 393 -7.21 -7.63 -39.41
N GLU A 394 -7.02 -8.15 -40.62
CA GLU A 394 -6.14 -9.30 -40.84
C GLU A 394 -4.69 -8.98 -40.46
N TYR A 395 -4.21 -7.77 -40.77
CA TYR A 395 -2.86 -7.37 -40.41
C TYR A 395 -2.65 -7.33 -38.88
N VAL A 396 -3.56 -6.70 -38.13
CA VAL A 396 -3.42 -6.60 -36.67
C VAL A 396 -3.64 -7.94 -35.96
N GLU A 397 -4.49 -8.80 -36.49
CA GLU A 397 -4.72 -10.15 -35.95
C GLU A 397 -3.55 -11.09 -36.23
N THR A 398 -2.95 -11.00 -37.42
CA THR A 398 -1.83 -11.87 -37.80
C THR A 398 -0.52 -11.42 -37.16
N VAL A 399 -0.19 -10.13 -37.16
CA VAL A 399 1.09 -9.63 -36.66
C VAL A 399 1.09 -9.41 -35.15
N PHE A 400 0.05 -8.78 -34.62
CA PHE A 400 -0.01 -8.37 -33.20
C PHE A 400 -0.94 -9.24 -32.34
N LYS A 401 -1.66 -10.21 -32.93
CA LYS A 401 -2.65 -11.07 -32.26
C LYS A 401 -3.79 -10.29 -31.60
N LEU A 402 -4.17 -9.15 -32.17
CA LEU A 402 -5.24 -8.29 -31.68
C LEU A 402 -6.60 -8.79 -32.19
N LYS A 403 -7.06 -9.94 -31.70
CA LYS A 403 -8.30 -10.57 -32.16
C LYS A 403 -9.54 -9.97 -31.52
N HIS A 404 -10.57 -9.70 -32.33
CA HIS A 404 -11.85 -9.20 -31.83
C HIS A 404 -12.56 -10.22 -30.92
N ASP A 405 -12.56 -11.49 -31.29
CA ASP A 405 -13.22 -12.57 -30.52
C ASP A 405 -12.62 -12.75 -29.11
N ASP A 406 -11.37 -12.34 -28.92
CA ASP A 406 -10.65 -12.51 -27.66
C ASP A 406 -10.95 -11.39 -26.64
N ILE A 407 -11.68 -10.34 -27.01
CA ILE A 407 -11.95 -9.16 -26.16
C ILE A 407 -12.51 -9.58 -24.78
N TRP A 408 -13.57 -10.38 -24.75
CA TRP A 408 -14.23 -10.79 -23.51
C TRP A 408 -13.37 -11.72 -22.65
N ARG A 409 -12.63 -12.63 -23.30
CA ARG A 409 -11.64 -13.47 -22.61
C ARG A 409 -10.58 -12.60 -21.95
N ASN A 410 -10.06 -11.62 -22.68
CA ASN A 410 -9.02 -10.73 -22.18
C ASN A 410 -9.55 -9.87 -21.02
N PHE A 411 -10.80 -9.37 -21.07
CA PHE A 411 -11.42 -8.67 -19.94
C PHE A 411 -11.47 -9.54 -18.68
N GLY A 412 -11.87 -10.80 -18.83
CA GLY A 412 -11.85 -11.77 -17.73
C GLY A 412 -10.44 -11.96 -17.15
N ILE A 413 -9.42 -12.05 -17.99
CA ILE A 413 -8.03 -12.22 -17.55
C ILE A 413 -7.52 -10.97 -16.80
N VAL A 414 -7.83 -9.76 -17.28
CA VAL A 414 -7.46 -8.51 -16.58
C VAL A 414 -8.10 -8.46 -15.18
N LEU A 415 -9.37 -8.86 -15.05
CA LEU A 415 -10.04 -8.97 -13.74
C LEU A 415 -9.36 -10.01 -12.83
N VAL A 416 -8.92 -11.14 -13.39
CA VAL A 416 -8.14 -12.14 -12.63
C VAL A 416 -6.85 -11.53 -12.10
N PHE A 417 -6.10 -10.77 -12.90
CA PHE A 417 -4.89 -10.08 -12.42
C PHE A 417 -5.19 -9.08 -11.29
N ILE A 418 -6.28 -8.32 -11.38
CA ILE A 418 -6.73 -7.44 -10.30
C ILE A 418 -6.92 -8.25 -9.00
N VAL A 419 -7.66 -9.36 -9.08
CA VAL A 419 -7.92 -10.22 -7.92
C VAL A 419 -6.63 -10.83 -7.37
N VAL A 420 -5.72 -11.30 -8.24
CA VAL A 420 -4.43 -11.87 -7.84
C VAL A 420 -3.58 -10.86 -7.07
N PHE A 421 -3.36 -9.65 -7.60
CA PHE A 421 -2.57 -8.64 -6.90
C PHE A 421 -3.22 -8.20 -5.57
N ARG A 422 -4.55 -8.14 -5.51
CA ARG A 422 -5.28 -7.89 -4.26
C ARG A 422 -5.11 -9.03 -3.26
N MET A 423 -5.19 -10.28 -3.67
CA MET A 423 -4.97 -11.43 -2.79
C MET A 423 -3.53 -11.45 -2.25
N LEU A 424 -2.54 -11.20 -3.11
CA LEU A 424 -1.14 -11.07 -2.70
C LEU A 424 -0.95 -9.92 -1.70
N THR A 425 -1.58 -8.77 -1.93
CA THR A 425 -1.57 -7.64 -0.98
C THR A 425 -2.16 -8.02 0.37
N LEU A 426 -3.29 -8.73 0.40
CA LEU A 426 -3.93 -9.19 1.63
C LEU A 426 -3.04 -10.16 2.41
N LEU A 427 -2.35 -11.06 1.71
CA LEU A 427 -1.38 -11.98 2.32
C LEU A 427 -0.18 -11.22 2.90
N SER A 428 0.39 -10.27 2.17
CA SER A 428 1.47 -9.41 2.66
C SER A 428 1.05 -8.65 3.92
N LEU A 429 -0.12 -8.00 3.90
CA LEU A 429 -0.67 -7.29 5.06
C LEU A 429 -0.89 -8.21 6.27
N ARG A 430 -1.17 -9.50 6.05
CA ARG A 430 -1.43 -10.46 7.12
C ARG A 430 -0.13 -11.02 7.71
N PHE A 431 0.84 -11.38 6.88
CA PHE A 431 2.00 -12.17 7.30
C PHE A 431 3.29 -11.37 7.44
N ILE A 432 3.40 -10.20 6.80
CA ILE A 432 4.61 -9.39 6.79
C ILE A 432 4.46 -8.23 7.78
N ASN A 433 5.50 -7.99 8.57
CA ASN A 433 5.62 -6.82 9.44
C ASN A 433 7.08 -6.37 9.52
N HIS A 434 7.37 -5.22 8.90
CA HIS A 434 8.72 -4.65 8.83
C HIS A 434 9.17 -3.89 10.11
N GLN A 435 8.35 -3.83 11.16
CA GLN A 435 8.78 -3.31 12.48
C GLN A 435 9.50 -4.37 13.32
N LYS A 436 9.30 -5.66 13.00
CA LYS A 436 10.05 -6.73 13.64
C LYS A 436 11.40 -6.80 12.93
N ARG A 437 12.43 -6.22 13.55
CA ARG A 437 13.82 -6.41 13.14
C ARG A 437 14.24 -7.85 13.33
#